data_AF-A0A6H9Z3W1-F1
#
_entry.id   AF-A0A6H9Z3W1-F1
#
_cell.length_a   1.000
_cell.length_b   1.000
_cell.length_c   1.000
_cell.angle_alpha   90.00
_cell.angle_beta   90.00
_cell.angle_gamma   90.00
#
_symmetry.space_group_name_H-M   'P 1'
#
loop_
_entity.id
_entity.type
_entity.pdbx_description
1 polymer ?
#
loop_
_entity_poly.entity_id
_entity_poly.type
_entity_poly.pdbx_seq_one_letter_code
_entity_poly.pdbx_strand_id
1 'polypeptide(L)'
;MNDVETEERVDERPCRFCGRPVPQRAGRGRPREYCLHGDCQARAKRERELRRSTPGLEGALARAEDLYERMEQGLTAALAPLAQALDAELSPRGVEAQITAMRAESQAQVAAALAEREEATERAVRAEKDLEKAKEQARAARQRAQEAERQRDDAIEESGRARAEAEAAVASARDEAERAIAAVREEAAARIEQARTETENARADAWNARRAEAAAAEEAAKARGELERARADAQEARRAEAAAVEEAEKARAEAENVRAEARRAEAAAAEEAAKARAETERALTDAQEARRAEAAAVEEVGKARGELKSALADAQEARRAEAAAVEEADRARAEMEKVREAAAAAGQERAAADARAQAAEESRERAEMRMREAEEKAVARDAARAEAEKTRQEAVARAEAVKGESADLRAQVERLRGELAEVRVELRAEQARNGELARERDAARDEASAQRERAVAAELRTARDGEPD
;
A
#
# COMPACT_ATOMS: atom_id res chain seq x y z
N MET A 1 -54.58 -42.01 -23.70
CA MET A 1 -55.53 -42.77 -24.52
C MET A 1 -55.31 -44.23 -24.20
N ASN A 2 -55.99 -44.74 -23.17
CA ASN A 2 -56.01 -46.16 -22.84
C ASN A 2 -57.47 -46.58 -23.02
N ASP A 3 -57.74 -47.29 -24.11
CA ASP A 3 -59.03 -47.92 -24.35
C ASP A 3 -59.21 -49.05 -23.34
N VAL A 4 -60.19 -48.86 -22.47
CA VAL A 4 -60.65 -49.89 -21.53
C VAL A 4 -61.66 -50.73 -22.30
N GLU A 5 -61.20 -51.83 -22.89
CA GLU A 5 -62.07 -52.87 -23.42
C GLU A 5 -62.79 -53.54 -22.24
N THR A 6 -64.09 -53.29 -22.12
CA THR A 6 -65.01 -54.06 -21.28
C THR A 6 -65.05 -55.50 -21.77
N GLU A 7 -64.25 -56.39 -21.15
CA GLU A 7 -64.38 -57.83 -21.29
C GLU A 7 -65.77 -58.26 -20.78
N GLU A 8 -66.68 -58.57 -21.69
CA GLU A 8 -67.90 -59.32 -21.38
C GLU A 8 -67.50 -60.65 -20.75
N ARG A 9 -67.75 -60.83 -19.45
CA ARG A 9 -67.62 -62.13 -18.78
C ARG A 9 -68.58 -63.12 -19.43
N VAL A 10 -68.06 -63.92 -20.35
CA VAL A 10 -68.76 -65.07 -20.90
C VAL A 10 -68.87 -66.09 -19.77
N ASP A 11 -70.08 -66.32 -19.28
CA ASP A 11 -70.31 -67.41 -18.32
C ASP A 11 -69.84 -68.73 -18.97
N GLU A 12 -68.82 -69.37 -18.42
CA GLU A 12 -68.36 -70.68 -18.89
C GLU A 12 -68.91 -71.77 -17.98
N ARG A 13 -69.46 -72.84 -18.58
CA ARG A 13 -69.87 -74.03 -17.83
C ARG A 13 -69.08 -75.24 -18.30
N PRO A 14 -68.66 -76.15 -17.41
CA PRO A 14 -67.93 -77.33 -17.81
C PRO A 14 -68.79 -78.24 -18.70
N CYS A 15 -68.18 -78.75 -19.76
CA CYS A 15 -68.78 -79.75 -20.64
C CYS A 15 -69.17 -80.98 -19.82
N ARG A 16 -70.42 -81.41 -19.97
CA ARG A 16 -71.00 -82.54 -19.22
C ARG A 16 -70.33 -83.90 -19.54
N PHE A 17 -69.50 -83.97 -20.57
CA PHE A 17 -68.77 -85.19 -20.95
C PHE A 17 -67.28 -85.15 -20.60
N CYS A 18 -66.55 -84.08 -20.96
CA CYS A 18 -65.08 -84.01 -20.78
C CYS A 18 -64.61 -82.93 -19.80
N GLY A 19 -65.52 -82.19 -19.16
CA GLY A 19 -65.18 -81.17 -18.15
C GLY A 19 -64.58 -79.87 -18.68
N ARG A 20 -64.16 -79.78 -19.95
CA ARG A 20 -63.62 -78.54 -20.54
C ARG A 20 -64.62 -77.38 -20.45
N PRO A 21 -64.18 -76.14 -20.16
CA PRO A 21 -65.08 -74.99 -20.13
C PRO A 21 -65.73 -74.78 -21.49
N VAL A 22 -67.06 -74.59 -21.48
CA VAL A 22 -67.86 -74.32 -22.67
C VAL A 22 -68.45 -72.91 -22.53
N PRO A 23 -68.10 -71.98 -23.43
CA PRO A 23 -68.65 -70.64 -23.40
C PRO A 23 -70.16 -70.70 -23.60
N GLN A 24 -70.90 -70.12 -22.65
CA GLN A 24 -72.34 -69.99 -22.75
C GLN A 24 -72.69 -68.80 -23.64
N ARG A 25 -73.79 -68.91 -24.39
CA ARG A 25 -74.32 -67.77 -25.14
C ARG A 25 -75.06 -66.85 -24.16
N ALA A 26 -74.69 -65.57 -24.10
CA ALA A 26 -75.46 -64.56 -23.40
C ALA A 26 -76.83 -64.38 -24.08
N GLY A 27 -77.91 -64.85 -23.47
CA GLY A 27 -79.27 -64.71 -24.00
C GLY A 27 -80.26 -65.81 -23.60
N ARG A 28 -81.55 -65.62 -23.93
CA ARG A 28 -82.61 -66.62 -23.68
C ARG A 28 -82.47 -67.79 -24.64
N GLY A 29 -81.70 -68.80 -24.25
CA GLY A 29 -81.56 -70.07 -24.96
C GLY A 29 -81.18 -71.21 -24.01
N ARG A 30 -81.38 -72.47 -24.43
CA ARG A 30 -80.95 -73.64 -23.63
C ARG A 30 -79.43 -73.59 -23.44
N PRO A 31 -78.91 -73.65 -22.19
CA PRO A 31 -77.47 -73.66 -21.94
C PRO A 31 -76.76 -74.76 -22.73
N ARG A 32 -75.55 -74.45 -23.18
CA ARG A 32 -74.70 -75.40 -23.90
C ARG A 32 -74.07 -76.35 -22.89
N GLU A 33 -74.45 -77.62 -22.97
CA GLU A 33 -73.97 -78.67 -22.07
C GLU A 33 -72.72 -79.40 -22.58
N TYR A 34 -72.37 -79.23 -23.86
CA TYR A 34 -71.28 -79.95 -24.52
C TYR A 34 -70.39 -79.00 -25.33
N CYS A 35 -69.12 -79.38 -25.52
CA CYS A 35 -68.15 -78.60 -26.31
C CYS A 35 -68.65 -78.33 -27.73
N LEU A 36 -68.40 -77.12 -28.23
CA LEU A 36 -68.75 -76.73 -29.59
C LEU A 36 -67.86 -77.39 -30.64
N HIS A 37 -66.56 -77.51 -30.35
CA HIS A 37 -65.54 -78.00 -31.26
C HIS A 37 -65.11 -79.45 -30.97
N GLY A 38 -66.03 -80.29 -30.52
CA GLY A 38 -65.70 -81.71 -30.33
C GLY A 38 -66.93 -82.60 -30.27
N ASP A 39 -66.70 -83.89 -30.50
CA ASP A 39 -67.74 -84.90 -30.58
C ASP A 39 -68.32 -85.28 -29.20
N CYS A 40 -68.16 -84.43 -28.19
CA CYS A 40 -68.56 -84.72 -26.80
C CYS A 40 -70.05 -85.01 -26.67
N GLN A 41 -70.91 -84.30 -27.42
CA GLN A 41 -72.34 -84.58 -27.43
C GLN A 41 -72.66 -85.93 -28.10
N ALA A 42 -71.99 -86.24 -29.22
CA ALA A 42 -72.16 -87.50 -29.93
C ALA A 42 -71.61 -88.70 -29.14
N ARG A 43 -70.47 -88.54 -28.45
CA ARG A 43 -69.89 -89.53 -27.53
C ARG A 43 -70.77 -89.74 -26.31
N ALA A 44 -71.26 -88.69 -25.67
CA ALA A 44 -72.22 -88.81 -24.57
C ALA A 44 -73.53 -89.48 -25.00
N LYS A 45 -73.99 -89.25 -26.23
CA LYS A 45 -75.14 -89.94 -26.81
C LYS A 45 -74.85 -91.42 -27.05
N ARG A 46 -73.74 -91.75 -27.70
CA ARG A 46 -73.28 -93.14 -27.91
C ARG A 46 -73.09 -93.88 -26.60
N GLU A 47 -72.50 -93.26 -25.58
CA GLU A 47 -72.33 -93.87 -24.26
C GLU A 47 -73.68 -94.16 -23.59
N ARG A 48 -74.66 -93.24 -23.69
CA ARG A 48 -76.02 -93.49 -23.19
C ARG A 48 -76.75 -94.57 -23.97
N GLU A 49 -76.57 -94.62 -25.29
CA GLU A 49 -77.11 -95.68 -26.13
C GLU A 49 -76.48 -97.03 -25.79
N LEU A 50 -75.16 -97.09 -25.62
CA LEU A 50 -74.42 -98.26 -25.16
C LEU A 50 -74.89 -98.74 -23.79
N ARG A 51 -75.10 -97.83 -22.83
CA ARG A 51 -75.68 -98.15 -21.51
C ARG A 51 -77.10 -98.71 -21.59
N ARG A 52 -77.85 -98.43 -22.67
CA ARG A 52 -79.23 -98.90 -22.88
C ARG A 52 -79.30 -100.18 -23.72
N SER A 53 -78.40 -100.35 -24.69
CA SER A 53 -78.43 -101.45 -25.66
C SER A 53 -77.80 -102.75 -25.16
N THR A 54 -76.95 -102.69 -24.13
CA THR A 54 -76.23 -103.86 -23.61
C THR A 54 -76.27 -103.93 -22.07
N PRO A 55 -77.41 -104.34 -21.47
CA PRO A 55 -77.43 -104.74 -20.06
C PRO A 55 -76.78 -106.12 -19.90
N GLY A 56 -75.61 -106.18 -19.26
CA GLY A 56 -74.90 -107.44 -18.98
C GLY A 56 -73.37 -107.33 -18.96
N LEU A 57 -72.70 -108.49 -18.85
CA LEU A 57 -71.24 -108.65 -18.82
C LEU A 57 -70.54 -108.08 -20.06
N GLU A 58 -71.12 -108.25 -21.25
CA GLU A 58 -70.56 -107.73 -22.51
C GLU A 58 -70.50 -106.20 -22.53
N GLY A 59 -71.50 -105.52 -21.96
CA GLY A 59 -71.49 -104.07 -21.83
C GLY A 59 -70.48 -103.55 -20.80
N ALA A 60 -70.13 -104.37 -19.80
CA ALA A 60 -69.06 -104.06 -18.85
C ALA A 60 -67.68 -104.19 -19.50
N LEU A 61 -67.48 -105.21 -20.36
CA LEU A 61 -66.25 -105.40 -21.12
C LEU A 61 -65.99 -104.23 -22.09
N ALA A 62 -67.00 -103.81 -22.85
CA ALA A 62 -66.88 -102.67 -23.78
C ALA A 62 -66.53 -101.34 -23.06
N ARG A 63 -66.98 -101.16 -21.81
CA ARG A 63 -66.60 -99.99 -20.99
C ARG A 63 -65.17 -100.08 -20.47
N ALA A 64 -64.73 -101.29 -20.09
CA ALA A 64 -63.35 -101.51 -19.68
C ALA A 64 -62.40 -101.22 -20.87
N GLU A 65 -62.73 -101.70 -22.07
CA GLU A 65 -61.97 -101.42 -23.30
C GLU A 65 -61.88 -99.92 -23.63
N ASP A 66 -62.99 -99.17 -23.61
CA ASP A 66 -62.95 -97.71 -23.86
C ASP A 66 -62.23 -96.94 -22.73
N LEU A 67 -62.23 -97.44 -21.50
CA LEU A 67 -61.41 -96.87 -20.42
C LEU A 67 -59.92 -97.13 -20.67
N TYR A 68 -59.54 -98.34 -21.07
CA TYR A 68 -58.17 -98.69 -21.44
C TYR A 68 -57.67 -97.84 -22.60
N GLU A 69 -58.46 -97.67 -23.67
CA GLU A 69 -58.09 -96.80 -24.80
C GLU A 69 -57.89 -95.34 -24.37
N ARG A 70 -58.73 -94.82 -23.45
CA ARG A 70 -58.56 -93.45 -22.93
C ARG A 70 -57.32 -93.32 -22.05
N MET A 71 -57.04 -94.31 -21.21
CA MET A 71 -55.83 -94.32 -20.39
C MET A 71 -54.59 -94.41 -21.27
N GLU A 72 -54.61 -95.25 -22.30
CA GLU A 72 -53.53 -95.36 -23.29
C GLU A 72 -53.32 -94.04 -24.03
N GLN A 73 -54.38 -93.44 -24.58
CA GLN A 73 -54.30 -92.13 -25.24
C GLN A 73 -53.82 -91.03 -24.30
N GLY A 74 -54.26 -91.03 -23.04
CA GLY A 74 -53.82 -90.06 -22.03
C GLY A 74 -52.35 -90.22 -21.66
N LEU A 75 -51.89 -91.47 -21.50
CA LEU A 75 -50.49 -91.79 -21.23
C LEU A 75 -49.61 -91.42 -22.43
N THR A 76 -50.00 -91.75 -23.66
CA THR A 76 -49.26 -91.34 -24.86
C THR A 76 -49.22 -89.82 -25.00
N ALA A 77 -50.30 -89.11 -24.72
CA ALA A 77 -50.33 -87.65 -24.77
C ALA A 77 -49.46 -86.99 -23.67
N ALA A 78 -49.31 -87.63 -22.51
CA ALA A 78 -48.42 -87.16 -21.45
C ALA A 78 -46.94 -87.52 -21.71
N LEU A 79 -46.69 -88.69 -22.29
CA LEU A 79 -45.35 -89.18 -22.61
C LEU A 79 -44.77 -88.53 -23.87
N ALA A 80 -45.58 -88.17 -24.86
CA ALA A 80 -45.12 -87.51 -26.09
C ALA A 80 -44.31 -86.22 -25.84
N PRO A 81 -44.76 -85.24 -25.03
CA PRO A 81 -43.97 -84.04 -24.76
C PRO A 81 -42.71 -84.34 -23.94
N LEU A 82 -42.75 -85.34 -23.06
CA LEU A 82 -41.56 -85.77 -22.32
C LEU A 82 -40.54 -86.44 -23.25
N ALA A 83 -41.00 -87.28 -24.17
CA ALA A 83 -40.17 -87.89 -25.19
C ALA A 83 -39.58 -86.84 -26.16
N GLN A 84 -40.36 -85.81 -26.53
CA GLN A 84 -39.87 -84.70 -27.34
C GLN A 84 -38.85 -83.83 -26.60
N ALA A 85 -39.05 -83.56 -25.31
CA ALA A 85 -38.08 -82.85 -24.48
C ALA A 85 -36.80 -83.68 -24.30
N LEU A 86 -36.93 -84.98 -24.04
CA LEU A 86 -35.79 -85.90 -23.96
C LEU A 86 -35.07 -86.04 -25.30
N ASP A 87 -35.77 -86.07 -26.43
CA ASP A 87 -35.14 -86.07 -27.76
C ASP A 87 -34.47 -84.73 -28.07
N ALA A 88 -35.09 -83.60 -27.70
CA ALA A 88 -34.48 -82.28 -27.86
C ALA A 88 -33.20 -82.11 -27.02
N GLU A 89 -33.08 -82.78 -25.88
CA GLU A 89 -31.93 -82.69 -24.96
C GLU A 89 -30.89 -83.80 -25.20
N LEU A 90 -31.33 -85.04 -25.45
CA LEU A 90 -30.48 -86.24 -25.53
C LEU A 90 -30.27 -86.76 -26.95
N SER A 91 -30.97 -86.25 -27.96
CA SER A 91 -30.61 -86.58 -29.34
C SER A 91 -29.23 -86.03 -29.66
N PRO A 92 -28.50 -86.65 -30.62
CA PRO A 92 -27.21 -86.12 -31.07
C PRO A 92 -27.28 -84.63 -31.44
N ARG A 93 -28.39 -84.19 -32.06
CA ARG A 93 -28.60 -82.78 -32.45
C ARG A 93 -28.82 -81.87 -31.24
N GLY A 94 -29.54 -82.34 -30.24
CA GLY A 94 -29.76 -81.63 -28.97
C GLY A 94 -28.45 -81.39 -28.23
N VAL A 95 -27.66 -82.45 -28.06
CA VAL A 95 -26.35 -82.39 -27.42
C VAL A 95 -25.37 -81.50 -28.19
N GLU A 96 -25.35 -81.58 -29.52
CA GLU A 96 -24.53 -80.67 -30.36
C GLU A 96 -24.95 -79.21 -30.21
N ALA A 97 -26.25 -78.93 -30.13
CA ALA A 97 -26.77 -77.58 -29.87
C ALA A 97 -26.34 -77.07 -28.49
N GLN A 98 -26.42 -77.90 -27.45
CA GLN A 98 -25.97 -77.54 -26.10
C GLN A 98 -24.45 -77.31 -26.04
N ILE A 99 -23.65 -78.17 -26.66
CA ILE A 99 -22.20 -77.98 -26.76
C ILE A 99 -21.89 -76.68 -27.49
N THR A 100 -22.62 -76.35 -28.56
CA THR A 100 -22.44 -75.11 -29.31
C THR A 100 -22.82 -73.89 -28.48
N ALA A 101 -23.93 -73.94 -27.74
CA ALA A 101 -24.36 -72.88 -26.83
C ALA A 101 -23.33 -72.66 -25.71
N MET A 102 -22.86 -73.74 -25.06
CA MET A 102 -21.84 -73.67 -24.02
C MET A 102 -20.50 -73.15 -24.57
N ARG A 103 -20.11 -73.54 -25.78
CA ARG A 103 -18.91 -72.99 -26.45
C ARG A 103 -19.07 -71.50 -26.75
N ALA A 104 -20.23 -71.07 -27.22
CA ALA A 104 -20.51 -69.66 -27.50
C ALA A 104 -20.49 -68.82 -26.21
N GLU A 105 -21.10 -69.32 -25.13
CA GLU A 105 -21.05 -68.68 -23.81
C GLU A 105 -19.61 -68.60 -23.27
N SER A 106 -18.85 -69.69 -23.37
CA SER A 106 -17.44 -69.70 -22.95
C SER A 106 -16.60 -68.71 -23.78
N GLN A 107 -16.82 -68.64 -25.09
CA GLN A 107 -16.15 -67.67 -25.96
C GLN A 107 -16.53 -66.23 -25.60
N ALA A 108 -17.80 -65.97 -25.26
CA ALA A 108 -18.26 -64.67 -24.80
C ALA A 108 -17.62 -64.27 -23.46
N GLN A 109 -17.50 -65.21 -22.52
CA GLN A 109 -16.81 -64.98 -21.24
C GLN A 109 -15.32 -64.69 -21.43
N VAL A 110 -14.64 -65.43 -22.33
CA VAL A 110 -13.23 -65.17 -22.67
C VAL A 110 -13.07 -63.79 -23.33
N ALA A 111 -13.96 -63.43 -24.25
CA ALA A 111 -13.94 -62.12 -24.89
C ALA A 111 -14.14 -60.98 -23.87
N ALA A 112 -15.08 -61.15 -22.93
CA ALA A 112 -15.30 -60.19 -21.85
C ALA A 112 -14.07 -60.05 -20.94
N ALA A 113 -13.45 -61.16 -20.53
CA ALA A 113 -12.23 -61.14 -19.72
C ALA A 113 -11.05 -60.48 -20.42
N LEU A 114 -10.91 -60.65 -21.74
CA LEU A 114 -9.88 -59.97 -22.52
C LEU A 114 -10.16 -58.46 -22.63
N ALA A 115 -11.41 -58.05 -22.85
CA ALA A 115 -11.80 -56.65 -22.86
C ALA A 115 -11.54 -55.97 -21.50
N GLU A 116 -11.92 -56.61 -20.39
CA GLU A 116 -11.62 -56.11 -19.03
C GLU A 116 -10.12 -55.99 -18.76
N ARG A 117 -9.31 -56.94 -19.26
CA ARG A 117 -7.85 -56.88 -19.15
C ARG A 117 -7.30 -55.70 -19.94
N GLU A 118 -7.78 -55.48 -21.17
CA GLU A 118 -7.37 -54.35 -22.01
C GLU A 118 -7.73 -53.01 -21.33
N GLU A 119 -8.96 -52.86 -20.85
CA GLU A 119 -9.38 -51.68 -20.08
C GLU A 119 -8.54 -51.47 -18.81
N ALA A 120 -8.18 -52.54 -18.09
CA ALA A 120 -7.30 -52.46 -16.93
C ALA A 120 -5.89 -51.99 -17.32
N THR A 121 -5.34 -52.49 -18.43
CA THR A 121 -4.03 -52.04 -18.93
C THR A 121 -4.06 -50.58 -19.40
N GLU A 122 -5.12 -50.14 -20.06
CA GLU A 122 -5.27 -48.73 -20.44
C GLU A 122 -5.36 -47.82 -19.23
N ARG A 123 -6.13 -48.22 -18.20
CA ARG A 123 -6.22 -47.47 -16.94
C ARG A 123 -4.87 -47.39 -16.24
N ALA A 124 -4.08 -48.47 -16.22
CA ALA A 124 -2.74 -48.46 -15.66
C ALA A 124 -1.82 -47.48 -16.41
N VAL A 125 -1.81 -47.51 -17.75
CA VAL A 125 -0.99 -46.58 -18.57
C VAL A 125 -1.42 -45.12 -18.36
N ARG A 126 -2.73 -44.84 -18.27
CA ARG A 126 -3.23 -43.49 -17.95
C ARG A 126 -2.76 -43.04 -16.57
N ALA A 127 -2.89 -43.91 -15.56
CA ALA A 127 -2.44 -43.62 -14.19
C ALA A 127 -0.93 -43.35 -14.10
N GLU A 128 -0.10 -44.10 -14.84
CA GLU A 128 1.34 -43.87 -14.92
C GLU A 128 1.68 -42.52 -15.56
N LYS A 129 0.99 -42.16 -16.66
CA LYS A 129 1.17 -40.85 -17.31
C LYS A 129 0.77 -39.70 -16.39
N ASP A 130 -0.33 -39.84 -15.66
CA ASP A 130 -0.80 -38.83 -14.71
C ASP A 130 0.15 -38.70 -13.52
N LEU A 131 0.70 -39.82 -13.03
CA LEU A 131 1.74 -39.82 -11.99
C LEU A 131 3.01 -39.10 -12.46
N GLU A 132 3.47 -39.32 -13.69
CA GLU A 132 4.66 -38.64 -14.21
C GLU A 132 4.43 -37.14 -14.36
N LYS A 133 3.29 -36.72 -14.91
CA LYS A 133 2.89 -35.31 -14.95
C LYS A 133 2.84 -34.69 -13.55
N ALA A 134 2.29 -35.40 -12.56
CA ALA A 134 2.25 -34.92 -11.19
C ALA A 134 3.66 -34.76 -10.59
N LYS A 135 4.59 -35.67 -10.89
CA LYS A 135 6.00 -35.56 -10.48
C LYS A 135 6.70 -34.38 -11.14
N GLU A 136 6.49 -34.17 -12.43
CA GLU A 136 7.04 -33.02 -13.16
C GLU A 136 6.52 -31.69 -12.57
N GLN A 137 5.22 -31.59 -12.34
CA GLN A 137 4.60 -30.44 -11.69
C GLN A 137 5.15 -30.20 -10.28
N ALA A 138 5.33 -31.27 -9.49
CA ALA A 138 5.93 -31.17 -8.16
C ALA A 138 7.40 -30.72 -8.21
N ARG A 139 8.19 -31.19 -9.17
CA ARG A 139 9.58 -30.74 -9.39
C ARG A 139 9.61 -29.26 -9.79
N ALA A 140 8.77 -28.84 -10.72
CA ALA A 140 8.67 -27.45 -11.15
C ALA A 140 8.20 -26.52 -10.01
N ALA A 141 7.26 -26.98 -9.17
CA ALA A 141 6.83 -26.25 -7.98
C ALA A 141 7.98 -26.08 -6.97
N ARG A 142 8.76 -27.14 -6.71
CA ARG A 142 9.93 -27.07 -5.83
C ARG A 142 11.02 -26.13 -6.36
N GLN A 143 11.31 -26.18 -7.66
CA GLN A 143 12.27 -25.27 -8.28
C GLN A 143 11.83 -23.81 -8.16
N ARG A 144 10.55 -23.50 -8.41
CA ARG A 144 10.00 -22.16 -8.21
C ARG A 144 10.06 -21.71 -6.74
N ALA A 145 9.81 -22.61 -5.80
CA ALA A 145 9.93 -22.30 -4.38
C ALA A 145 11.38 -21.98 -3.97
N GLN A 146 12.34 -22.80 -4.42
CA GLN A 146 13.77 -22.56 -4.17
C GLN A 146 14.26 -21.26 -4.81
N GLU A 147 13.77 -20.93 -6.00
CA GLU A 147 14.09 -19.67 -6.66
C GLU A 147 13.53 -18.47 -5.90
N ALA A 148 12.28 -18.55 -5.43
CA ALA A 148 11.69 -17.51 -4.59
C ALA A 148 12.41 -17.35 -3.24
N GLU A 149 12.89 -18.45 -2.64
CA GLU A 149 13.73 -18.40 -1.44
C GLU A 149 15.06 -17.69 -1.68
N ARG A 150 15.76 -18.02 -2.78
CA ARG A 150 16.99 -17.31 -3.18
C ARG A 150 16.76 -15.82 -3.37
N GLN A 151 15.74 -15.45 -4.14
CA GLN A 151 15.39 -14.05 -4.38
C GLN A 151 15.06 -13.30 -3.08
N ARG A 152 14.39 -13.97 -2.13
CA ARG A 152 14.11 -13.39 -0.80
C ARG A 152 15.41 -13.17 -0.02
N ASP A 153 16.30 -14.17 0.00
CA ASP A 153 17.54 -14.09 0.75
C ASP A 153 18.48 -13.02 0.16
N ASP A 154 18.56 -12.93 -1.18
CA ASP A 154 19.29 -11.86 -1.89
C ASP A 154 18.73 -10.47 -1.54
N ALA A 155 17.39 -10.32 -1.52
CA ALA A 155 16.75 -9.06 -1.16
C ALA A 155 16.97 -8.68 0.32
N ILE A 156 17.03 -9.66 1.22
CA ILE A 156 17.37 -9.43 2.64
C ILE A 156 18.83 -8.97 2.76
N GLU A 157 19.76 -9.59 2.03
CA GLU A 157 21.16 -9.20 2.05
C GLU A 157 21.37 -7.79 1.45
N GLU A 158 20.72 -7.49 0.33
CA GLU A 158 20.74 -6.15 -0.27
C GLU A 158 20.16 -5.10 0.68
N SER A 159 19.00 -5.38 1.30
CA SER A 159 18.44 -4.49 2.33
C SER A 159 19.36 -4.34 3.54
N GLY A 160 20.10 -5.38 3.92
CA GLY A 160 21.09 -5.34 4.99
C GLY A 160 22.26 -4.44 4.66
N ARG A 161 22.82 -4.58 3.44
CA ARG A 161 23.89 -3.71 2.93
C ARG A 161 23.46 -2.26 2.84
N ALA A 162 22.28 -1.98 2.27
CA ALA A 162 21.75 -0.63 2.17
C ALA A 162 21.55 0.04 3.55
N ARG A 163 21.12 -0.74 4.57
CA ARG A 163 21.02 -0.24 5.96
C ARG A 163 22.39 0.05 6.55
N ALA A 164 23.36 -0.84 6.40
CA ALA A 164 24.71 -0.65 6.90
C ALA A 164 25.39 0.59 6.26
N GLU A 165 25.21 0.79 4.95
CA GLU A 165 25.69 1.98 4.24
C GLU A 165 25.01 3.25 4.74
N ALA A 166 23.69 3.22 4.96
CA ALA A 166 22.96 4.35 5.51
C ALA A 166 23.39 4.70 6.94
N GLU A 167 23.60 3.69 7.80
CA GLU A 167 24.11 3.88 9.16
C GLU A 167 25.53 4.46 9.15
N ALA A 168 26.41 3.97 8.26
CA ALA A 168 27.75 4.51 8.10
C ALA A 168 27.73 5.97 7.60
N ALA A 169 26.84 6.30 6.66
CA ALA A 169 26.67 7.67 6.18
C ALA A 169 26.17 8.61 7.29
N VAL A 170 25.21 8.16 8.11
CA VAL A 170 24.72 8.93 9.27
C VAL A 170 25.82 9.11 10.32
N ALA A 171 26.62 8.09 10.60
CA ALA A 171 27.75 8.20 11.51
C ALA A 171 28.79 9.21 10.99
N SER A 172 29.19 9.12 9.72
CA SER A 172 30.12 10.07 9.10
C SER A 172 29.59 11.51 9.15
N ALA A 173 28.31 11.71 8.86
CA ALA A 173 27.69 13.03 8.92
C ALA A 173 27.65 13.60 10.34
N ARG A 174 27.47 12.74 11.36
CA ARG A 174 27.54 13.14 12.78
C ARG A 174 28.97 13.56 13.16
N ASP A 175 29.97 12.76 12.80
CA ASP A 175 31.37 13.06 13.08
C ASP A 175 31.83 14.36 12.39
N GLU A 176 31.36 14.61 11.17
CA GLU A 176 31.58 15.88 10.46
C GLU A 176 30.88 17.06 11.15
N ALA A 177 29.62 16.89 11.57
CA ALA A 177 28.89 17.93 12.30
C ALA A 177 29.55 18.25 13.65
N GLU A 178 30.01 17.24 14.39
CA GLU A 178 30.72 17.43 15.66
C GLU A 178 32.05 18.17 15.45
N ARG A 179 32.82 17.81 14.41
CA ARG A 179 34.05 18.53 14.04
C ARG A 179 33.76 19.98 13.64
N ALA A 180 32.70 20.24 12.88
CA ALA A 180 32.30 21.60 12.51
C ALA A 180 31.89 22.41 13.75
N ILE A 181 31.12 21.83 14.66
CA ILE A 181 30.72 22.47 15.92
C ILE A 181 31.95 22.77 16.79
N ALA A 182 32.91 21.84 16.88
CA ALA A 182 34.16 22.04 17.60
C ALA A 182 34.97 23.20 17.00
N ALA A 183 35.14 23.23 15.67
CA ALA A 183 35.85 24.29 14.97
C ALA A 183 35.20 25.67 15.19
N VAL A 184 33.86 25.76 15.10
CA VAL A 184 33.12 27.02 15.38
C VAL A 184 33.30 27.45 16.83
N ARG A 185 33.32 26.50 17.79
CA ARG A 185 33.57 26.82 19.21
C ARG A 185 34.98 27.34 19.44
N GLU A 186 35.99 26.73 18.81
CA GLU A 186 37.38 27.20 18.90
C GLU A 186 37.54 28.60 18.28
N GLU A 187 36.96 28.84 17.10
CA GLU A 187 36.98 30.16 16.47
C GLU A 187 36.26 31.21 17.32
N ALA A 188 35.09 30.88 17.87
CA ALA A 188 34.36 31.77 18.78
C ALA A 188 35.18 32.07 20.05
N ALA A 189 35.83 31.07 20.65
CA ALA A 189 36.71 31.26 21.80
C ALA A 189 37.91 32.16 21.46
N ALA A 190 38.54 31.97 20.30
CA ALA A 190 39.63 32.82 19.83
C ALA A 190 39.18 34.28 19.61
N ARG A 191 38.01 34.49 19.00
CA ARG A 191 37.44 35.84 18.82
C ARG A 191 37.09 36.51 20.15
N ILE A 192 36.55 35.76 21.11
CA ILE A 192 36.26 36.29 22.45
C ILE A 192 37.56 36.72 23.13
N GLU A 193 38.62 35.91 23.05
CA GLU A 193 39.90 36.25 23.65
C GLU A 193 40.55 37.46 22.97
N GLN A 194 40.52 37.52 21.64
CA GLN A 194 40.98 38.71 20.90
C GLN A 194 40.22 39.97 21.34
N ALA A 195 38.89 39.92 21.43
CA ALA A 195 38.08 41.05 21.86
C ALA A 195 38.39 41.48 23.31
N ARG A 196 38.73 40.53 24.19
CA ARG A 196 39.21 40.84 25.56
C ARG A 196 40.53 41.56 25.53
N THR A 197 41.52 41.06 24.79
CA THR A 197 42.83 41.70 24.64
C THR A 197 42.70 43.11 24.06
N GLU A 198 41.87 43.29 23.03
CA GLU A 198 41.58 44.61 22.45
C GLU A 198 40.94 45.56 23.48
N THR A 199 40.01 45.05 24.29
CA THR A 199 39.38 45.84 25.37
C THR A 199 40.37 46.21 26.47
N GLU A 200 41.28 45.32 26.84
CA GLU A 200 42.34 45.58 27.82
C GLU A 200 43.33 46.62 27.30
N ASN A 201 43.75 46.50 26.04
CA ASN A 201 44.61 47.48 25.37
C ASN A 201 43.93 48.85 25.31
N ALA A 202 42.67 48.92 24.88
CA ALA A 202 41.91 50.17 24.83
C ALA A 202 41.77 50.82 26.22
N ARG A 203 41.63 50.01 27.28
CA ARG A 203 41.62 50.51 28.67
C ARG A 203 42.99 51.03 29.10
N ALA A 204 44.07 50.35 28.75
CA ALA A 204 45.43 50.81 29.03
C ALA A 204 45.72 52.13 28.30
N ASP A 205 45.33 52.24 27.03
CA ASP A 205 45.47 53.46 26.24
C ASP A 205 44.65 54.60 26.82
N ALA A 206 43.40 54.35 27.21
CA ALA A 206 42.56 55.35 27.88
C ALA A 206 43.15 55.80 29.23
N TRP A 207 43.76 54.89 29.99
CA TRP A 207 44.44 55.21 31.23
C TRP A 207 45.69 56.08 30.99
N ASN A 208 46.50 55.72 29.99
CA ASN A 208 47.67 56.50 29.57
C ASN A 208 47.28 57.90 29.09
N ALA A 209 46.23 58.01 28.28
CA ALA A 209 45.70 59.27 27.80
C ALA A 209 45.24 60.17 28.96
N ARG A 210 44.49 59.64 29.92
CA ARG A 210 44.09 60.39 31.13
C ARG A 210 45.29 60.85 31.96
N ARG A 211 46.34 60.02 32.07
CA ARG A 211 47.59 60.43 32.74
C ARG A 211 48.28 61.56 31.99
N ALA A 212 48.32 61.50 30.66
CA ALA A 212 48.89 62.56 29.83
C ALA A 212 48.08 63.87 29.95
N GLU A 213 46.75 63.79 29.91
CA GLU A 213 45.86 64.94 30.15
C GLU A 213 46.08 65.57 31.52
N ALA A 214 46.18 64.74 32.59
CA ALA A 214 46.45 65.23 33.94
C ALA A 214 47.83 65.90 34.03
N ALA A 215 48.86 65.33 33.41
CA ALA A 215 50.20 65.93 33.36
C ALA A 215 50.18 67.27 32.58
N ALA A 216 49.52 67.32 31.43
CA ALA A 216 49.37 68.54 30.64
C ALA A 216 48.57 69.62 31.40
N ALA A 217 47.55 69.23 32.17
CA ALA A 217 46.80 70.15 33.02
C ALA A 217 47.66 70.71 34.17
N GLU A 218 48.52 69.89 34.78
CA GLU A 218 49.48 70.33 35.80
C GLU A 218 50.51 71.31 35.21
N GLU A 219 51.06 71.01 34.03
CA GLU A 219 51.96 71.91 33.31
C GLU A 219 51.28 73.22 32.92
N ALA A 220 50.05 73.17 32.42
CA ALA A 220 49.26 74.35 32.11
C ALA A 220 48.97 75.20 33.37
N ALA A 221 48.72 74.57 34.52
CA ALA A 221 48.56 75.26 35.79
C ALA A 221 49.86 75.94 36.24
N LYS A 222 51.01 75.26 36.09
CA LYS A 222 52.35 75.85 36.35
C LYS A 222 52.61 77.05 35.45
N ALA A 223 52.39 76.90 34.14
CA ALA A 223 52.56 77.97 33.16
C ALA A 223 51.64 79.17 33.44
N ARG A 224 50.40 78.93 33.90
CA ARG A 224 49.49 80.01 34.36
C ARG A 224 50.03 80.71 35.60
N GLY A 225 50.53 79.96 36.58
CA GLY A 225 51.16 80.53 37.78
C GLY A 225 52.41 81.36 37.45
N GLU A 226 53.23 80.91 36.51
CA GLU A 226 54.38 81.67 36.00
C GLU A 226 53.96 82.94 35.25
N LEU A 227 52.92 82.87 34.42
CA LEU A 227 52.36 84.03 33.73
C LEU A 227 51.79 85.07 34.71
N GLU A 228 51.11 84.62 35.78
CA GLU A 228 50.61 85.51 36.84
C GLU A 228 51.74 86.19 37.60
N ARG A 229 52.82 85.47 37.91
CA ARG A 229 54.04 86.06 38.50
C ARG A 229 54.67 87.08 37.55
N ALA A 230 54.85 86.73 36.28
CA ALA A 230 55.39 87.63 35.28
C ALA A 230 54.52 88.90 35.10
N ARG A 231 53.18 88.77 35.24
CA ARG A 231 52.27 89.93 35.24
C ARG A 231 52.41 90.78 36.49
N ALA A 232 52.57 90.16 37.67
CA ALA A 232 52.84 90.89 38.91
C ALA A 232 54.17 91.65 38.83
N ASP A 233 55.23 90.99 38.36
CA ASP A 233 56.55 91.60 38.15
C ASP A 233 56.49 92.74 37.14
N ALA A 234 55.75 92.57 36.03
CA ALA A 234 55.54 93.63 35.04
C ALA A 234 54.71 94.80 35.61
N GLN A 235 53.76 94.54 36.51
CA GLN A 235 52.98 95.58 37.18
C GLN A 235 53.82 96.33 38.21
N GLU A 236 54.72 95.65 38.93
CA GLU A 236 55.69 96.26 39.83
C GLU A 236 56.70 97.12 39.06
N ALA A 237 57.22 96.61 37.93
CA ALA A 237 58.09 97.37 37.04
C ALA A 237 57.42 98.64 36.52
N ARG A 238 56.13 98.58 36.14
CA ARG A 238 55.35 99.77 35.74
C ARG A 238 55.12 100.76 36.89
N ARG A 239 54.95 100.29 38.12
CA ARG A 239 54.85 101.16 39.30
C ARG A 239 56.19 101.83 39.61
N ALA A 240 57.30 101.12 39.45
CA ALA A 240 58.64 101.68 39.56
C ALA A 240 58.91 102.71 38.45
N GLU A 241 58.49 102.43 37.23
CA GLU A 241 58.59 103.38 36.10
C GLU A 241 57.74 104.64 36.36
N ALA A 242 56.49 104.49 36.83
CA ALA A 242 55.64 105.62 37.20
C ALA A 242 56.23 106.46 38.35
N ALA A 243 56.83 105.82 39.35
CA ALA A 243 57.52 106.52 40.44
C ALA A 243 58.76 107.27 39.95
N ALA A 244 59.53 106.68 39.03
CA ALA A 244 60.69 107.34 38.41
C ALA A 244 60.29 108.53 37.52
N VAL A 245 59.14 108.45 36.83
CA VAL A 245 58.57 109.58 36.09
C VAL A 245 58.14 110.70 37.03
N GLU A 246 57.50 110.39 38.16
CA GLU A 246 57.09 111.38 39.16
C GLU A 246 58.30 112.06 39.84
N GLU A 247 59.39 111.32 40.08
CA GLU A 247 60.67 111.88 40.54
C GLU A 247 61.32 112.79 39.48
N ALA A 248 61.28 112.39 38.21
CA ALA A 248 61.77 113.20 37.10
C ALA A 248 60.95 114.49 36.90
N GLU A 249 59.65 114.46 37.17
CA GLU A 249 58.78 115.64 37.15
C GLU A 249 59.06 116.59 38.33
N LYS A 250 59.31 116.06 39.54
CA LYS A 250 59.76 116.88 40.70
C LYS A 250 61.10 117.56 40.44
N ALA A 251 62.06 116.85 39.82
CA ALA A 251 63.35 117.41 39.42
C ALA A 251 63.21 118.50 38.33
N ARG A 252 62.21 118.40 37.44
CA ARG A 252 61.91 119.43 36.42
C ARG A 252 61.26 120.67 37.04
N ALA A 253 60.38 120.50 38.02
CA ALA A 253 59.76 121.62 38.75
C ALA A 253 60.79 122.41 39.60
N GLU A 254 61.77 121.74 40.19
CA GLU A 254 62.90 122.38 40.89
C GLU A 254 63.84 123.12 39.91
N ALA A 255 64.06 122.56 38.71
CA ALA A 255 64.84 123.22 37.67
C ALA A 255 64.13 124.45 37.05
N GLU A 256 62.80 124.49 37.03
CA GLU A 256 62.02 125.66 36.59
C GLU A 256 62.03 126.81 37.60
N ASN A 257 62.01 126.50 38.91
CA ASN A 257 62.12 127.53 39.96
C ASN A 257 63.47 128.27 39.94
N VAL A 258 64.57 127.56 39.66
CA VAL A 258 65.91 128.17 39.48
C VAL A 258 65.98 129.04 38.20
N ARG A 259 65.23 128.69 37.16
CA ARG A 259 65.18 129.45 35.89
C ARG A 259 64.27 130.69 35.99
N ALA A 260 63.27 130.69 36.87
CA ALA A 260 62.40 131.85 37.11
C ALA A 260 63.11 132.98 37.89
N GLU A 261 64.10 132.65 38.73
CA GLU A 261 64.93 133.62 39.44
C GLU A 261 66.02 134.24 38.53
N ALA A 262 66.56 133.47 37.58
CA ALA A 262 67.52 133.97 36.59
C ALA A 262 66.91 134.95 35.56
N ARG A 263 65.64 134.73 35.16
CA ARG A 263 64.94 135.57 34.16
C ARG A 263 64.56 136.97 34.63
N ARG A 264 64.56 137.23 35.94
CA ARG A 264 64.34 138.59 36.48
C ARG A 264 65.60 139.46 36.43
N ALA A 265 66.78 138.86 36.29
CA ALA A 265 68.06 139.56 36.13
C ALA A 265 68.39 139.87 34.66
N GLU A 266 67.90 139.07 33.71
CA GLU A 266 68.18 139.25 32.26
C GLU A 266 67.26 140.27 31.56
N ALA A 267 66.07 140.56 32.12
CA ALA A 267 65.11 141.51 31.55
C ALA A 267 65.59 142.98 31.57
N ALA A 268 66.58 143.33 32.39
CA ALA A 268 67.18 144.67 32.43
C ALA A 268 68.31 144.87 31.39
N ALA A 269 68.81 143.80 30.76
CA ALA A 269 69.94 143.84 29.84
C ALA A 269 69.55 143.61 28.36
N ALA A 270 68.28 143.27 28.08
CA ALA A 270 67.81 142.81 26.76
C ALA A 270 67.22 143.92 25.86
N GLU A 271 67.02 145.14 26.34
CA GLU A 271 66.43 146.24 25.55
C GLU A 271 67.45 146.90 24.57
N GLU A 272 68.76 146.80 24.85
CA GLU A 272 69.82 147.43 24.04
C GLU A 272 70.47 146.50 23.00
N ALA A 273 70.19 145.19 23.02
CA ALA A 273 70.92 144.20 22.22
C ALA A 273 69.99 143.18 21.55
N ALA A 274 68.96 143.57 20.82
CA ALA A 274 69.24 143.84 19.42
C ALA A 274 67.93 143.93 18.62
N LYS A 275 67.61 145.18 18.29
CA LYS A 275 67.25 145.66 16.93
C LYS A 275 68.24 145.21 15.81
N ALA A 276 69.05 144.18 16.06
CA ALA A 276 70.10 143.63 15.22
C ALA A 276 70.03 142.09 15.11
N ARG A 277 68.91 141.46 15.53
CA ARG A 277 68.65 140.00 15.39
C ARG A 277 67.51 139.66 14.41
N ALA A 278 66.95 140.64 13.70
CA ALA A 278 65.79 140.45 12.82
C ALA A 278 66.13 140.05 11.36
N GLU A 279 67.41 139.86 10.98
CA GLU A 279 67.75 139.66 9.55
C GLU A 279 68.54 138.38 9.20
N THR A 280 68.93 137.55 10.16
CA THR A 280 69.53 136.23 9.87
C THR A 280 68.86 135.08 10.61
N GLU A 281 67.55 135.27 10.82
CA GLU A 281 66.52 134.25 10.91
C GLU A 281 66.32 133.50 9.57
N ARG A 282 67.06 133.88 8.52
CA ARG A 282 67.12 133.22 7.20
C ARG A 282 68.03 131.98 7.14
N ALA A 283 68.76 131.64 8.20
CA ALA A 283 69.71 130.51 8.20
C ALA A 283 69.21 129.24 8.93
N LEU A 284 67.99 129.26 9.50
CA LEU A 284 67.44 128.11 10.25
C LEU A 284 66.25 127.43 9.54
N THR A 285 65.78 127.98 8.43
CA THR A 285 64.67 127.43 7.64
C THR A 285 65.09 126.20 6.81
N ASP A 286 66.37 126.09 6.43
CA ASP A 286 66.89 124.97 5.61
C ASP A 286 67.16 123.67 6.41
N ALA A 287 67.15 123.72 7.75
CA ALA A 287 67.47 122.55 8.58
C ALA A 287 66.24 121.77 9.10
N GLN A 288 65.03 122.31 8.93
CA GLN A 288 63.78 121.72 9.45
C GLN A 288 62.94 120.97 8.41
N GLU A 289 63.18 121.14 7.11
CA GLU A 289 62.46 120.41 6.06
C GLU A 289 63.02 118.99 5.83
N ALA A 290 64.31 118.74 6.11
CA ALA A 290 64.92 117.41 5.95
C ALA A 290 64.49 116.38 7.02
N ARG A 291 64.09 116.82 8.23
CA ARG A 291 63.70 115.90 9.32
C ARG A 291 62.23 115.47 9.31
N ARG A 292 61.37 116.15 8.55
CA ARG A 292 59.94 115.78 8.41
C ARG A 292 59.71 114.69 7.35
N ALA A 293 60.64 114.51 6.41
CA ALA A 293 60.58 113.44 5.40
C ALA A 293 61.01 112.05 5.95
N GLU A 294 61.85 112.00 6.98
CA GLU A 294 62.34 110.74 7.58
C GLU A 294 61.33 110.11 8.55
N ALA A 295 60.50 110.92 9.23
CA ALA A 295 59.44 110.43 10.12
C ALA A 295 58.24 109.80 9.38
N ALA A 296 57.93 110.28 8.16
CA ALA A 296 56.84 109.74 7.33
C ALA A 296 57.20 108.37 6.71
N ALA A 297 58.48 108.10 6.44
CA ALA A 297 58.95 106.83 5.89
C ALA A 297 58.99 105.69 6.92
N VAL A 298 59.20 106.00 8.21
CA VAL A 298 59.23 105.00 9.29
C VAL A 298 57.82 104.54 9.69
N GLU A 299 56.81 105.40 9.57
CA GLU A 299 55.40 105.05 9.84
C GLU A 299 54.81 104.12 8.75
N GLU A 300 55.16 104.33 7.48
CA GLU A 300 54.75 103.49 6.34
C GLU A 300 55.41 102.09 6.37
N VAL A 301 56.68 102.00 6.78
CA VAL A 301 57.37 100.70 6.99
C VAL A 301 56.79 99.93 8.19
N GLY A 302 56.27 100.64 9.21
CA GLY A 302 55.56 100.05 10.35
C GLY A 302 54.20 99.45 9.98
N LYS A 303 53.44 100.13 9.11
CA LYS A 303 52.16 99.64 8.58
C LYS A 303 52.35 98.44 7.64
N ALA A 304 53.33 98.51 6.73
CA ALA A 304 53.69 97.40 5.83
C ALA A 304 54.23 96.14 6.56
N ARG A 305 54.92 96.29 7.70
CA ARG A 305 55.34 95.14 8.56
C ARG A 305 54.19 94.52 9.35
N GLY A 306 53.19 95.32 9.72
CA GLY A 306 51.95 94.84 10.37
C GLY A 306 51.09 94.03 9.39
N GLU A 307 50.94 94.52 8.17
CA GLU A 307 50.21 93.84 7.09
C GLU A 307 50.93 92.58 6.60
N LEU A 308 52.26 92.56 6.54
CA LEU A 308 53.02 91.34 6.21
C LEU A 308 52.92 90.26 7.32
N LYS A 309 52.83 90.67 8.60
CA LYS A 309 52.61 89.74 9.72
C LYS A 309 51.18 89.20 9.77
N SER A 310 50.17 90.02 9.47
CA SER A 310 48.79 89.53 9.34
C SER A 310 48.68 88.61 8.12
N ALA A 311 49.23 88.98 6.96
CA ALA A 311 49.21 88.14 5.77
C ALA A 311 49.95 86.80 5.94
N LEU A 312 51.01 86.74 6.76
CA LEU A 312 51.69 85.49 7.10
C LEU A 312 50.91 84.64 8.12
N ALA A 313 50.20 85.28 9.06
CA ALA A 313 49.30 84.59 9.99
C ALA A 313 48.07 84.04 9.24
N ASP A 314 47.48 84.85 8.35
CA ASP A 314 46.37 84.48 7.47
C ASP A 314 46.79 83.37 6.48
N ALA A 315 48.03 83.41 5.97
CA ALA A 315 48.57 82.33 5.13
C ALA A 315 48.92 81.05 5.91
N GLN A 316 49.29 81.13 7.20
CA GLN A 316 49.45 79.96 8.06
C GLN A 316 48.11 79.37 8.49
N GLU A 317 47.09 80.20 8.72
CA GLU A 317 45.73 79.78 9.03
C GLU A 317 45.06 79.17 7.80
N ALA A 318 45.26 79.75 6.61
CA ALA A 318 44.83 79.17 5.33
C ALA A 318 45.50 77.81 5.04
N ARG A 319 46.80 77.65 5.35
CA ARG A 319 47.49 76.35 5.22
C ARG A 319 47.02 75.31 6.24
N ARG A 320 46.64 75.74 7.46
CA ARG A 320 46.02 74.85 8.47
C ARG A 320 44.60 74.46 8.07
N ALA A 321 43.85 75.37 7.46
CA ALA A 321 42.53 75.10 6.91
C ALA A 321 42.61 74.18 5.68
N GLU A 322 43.62 74.33 4.82
CA GLU A 322 43.86 73.44 3.68
C GLU A 322 44.30 72.04 4.14
N ALA A 323 45.18 71.93 5.14
CA ALA A 323 45.56 70.65 5.72
C ALA A 323 44.38 69.95 6.43
N ALA A 324 43.53 70.71 7.13
CA ALA A 324 42.30 70.19 7.73
C ALA A 324 41.27 69.74 6.67
N ALA A 325 41.14 70.50 5.56
CA ALA A 325 40.26 70.14 4.45
C ALA A 325 40.75 68.90 3.68
N VAL A 326 42.07 68.69 3.58
CA VAL A 326 42.65 67.46 3.00
C VAL A 326 42.41 66.26 3.93
N GLU A 327 42.61 66.39 5.25
CA GLU A 327 42.26 65.33 6.19
C GLU A 327 40.75 65.02 6.20
N GLU A 328 39.90 66.03 6.10
CA GLU A 328 38.44 65.84 6.01
C GLU A 328 38.03 65.18 4.69
N ALA A 329 38.70 65.51 3.58
CA ALA A 329 38.52 64.84 2.29
C ALA A 329 39.02 63.38 2.30
N ASP A 330 40.11 63.08 3.01
CA ASP A 330 40.62 61.71 3.16
C ASP A 330 39.75 60.87 4.10
N ARG A 331 39.21 61.48 5.17
CA ARG A 331 38.18 60.83 6.02
C ARG A 331 36.89 60.57 5.25
N ALA A 332 36.44 61.52 4.43
CA ALA A 332 35.27 61.34 3.58
C ALA A 332 35.48 60.26 2.50
N ARG A 333 36.68 60.13 1.94
CA ARG A 333 37.02 59.03 1.00
C ARG A 333 37.06 57.67 1.71
N ALA A 334 37.66 57.60 2.90
CA ALA A 334 37.67 56.39 3.72
C ALA A 334 36.26 55.97 4.17
N GLU A 335 35.38 56.91 4.49
CA GLU A 335 33.96 56.61 4.76
C GLU A 335 33.21 56.15 3.51
N MET A 336 33.44 56.76 2.35
CA MET A 336 32.83 56.33 1.09
C MET A 336 33.30 54.93 0.66
N GLU A 337 34.54 54.56 0.97
CA GLU A 337 35.07 53.21 0.74
C GLU A 337 34.43 52.19 1.69
N LYS A 338 34.29 52.52 2.99
CA LYS A 338 33.53 51.71 3.96
C LYS A 338 32.06 51.55 3.58
N VAL A 339 31.42 52.60 3.05
CA VAL A 339 30.03 52.53 2.55
C VAL A 339 29.94 51.67 1.29
N ARG A 340 30.95 51.68 0.41
CA ARG A 340 31.00 50.79 -0.75
C ARG A 340 31.23 49.34 -0.36
N GLU A 341 32.09 49.06 0.60
CA GLU A 341 32.29 47.72 1.14
C GLU A 341 31.04 47.21 1.86
N ALA A 342 30.38 48.06 2.66
CA ALA A 342 29.10 47.72 3.29
C ALA A 342 27.98 47.50 2.26
N ALA A 343 27.94 48.28 1.17
CA ALA A 343 26.99 48.09 0.07
C ALA A 343 27.29 46.80 -0.73
N ALA A 344 28.56 46.44 -0.92
CA ALA A 344 28.97 45.18 -1.55
C ALA A 344 28.63 43.97 -0.65
N ALA A 345 28.85 44.07 0.66
CA ALA A 345 28.46 43.05 1.64
C ALA A 345 26.93 42.88 1.69
N ALA A 346 26.17 43.98 1.72
CA ALA A 346 24.71 43.95 1.65
C ALA A 346 24.18 43.39 0.32
N GLY A 347 24.90 43.62 -0.79
CA GLY A 347 24.62 43.02 -2.09
C GLY A 347 24.86 41.51 -2.10
N GLN A 348 25.94 41.04 -1.47
CA GLN A 348 26.21 39.60 -1.30
C GLN A 348 25.22 38.92 -0.37
N GLU A 349 24.80 39.58 0.72
CA GLU A 349 23.75 39.05 1.60
C GLU A 349 22.39 38.97 0.91
N ARG A 350 22.02 39.95 0.08
CA ARG A 350 20.82 39.87 -0.76
C ARG A 350 20.91 38.74 -1.78
N ALA A 351 22.03 38.59 -2.48
CA ALA A 351 22.23 37.49 -3.41
C ALA A 351 22.17 36.11 -2.71
N ALA A 352 22.72 36.00 -1.49
CA ALA A 352 22.61 34.80 -0.66
C ALA A 352 21.17 34.57 -0.15
N ALA A 353 20.42 35.62 0.17
CA ALA A 353 19.02 35.51 0.57
C ALA A 353 18.13 35.08 -0.60
N ASP A 354 18.36 35.63 -1.80
CA ASP A 354 17.64 35.27 -3.02
C ASP A 354 17.97 33.83 -3.45
N ALA A 355 19.22 33.40 -3.34
CA ALA A 355 19.61 32.01 -3.59
C ALA A 355 18.97 31.02 -2.58
N ARG A 356 18.85 31.41 -1.30
CA ARG A 356 18.14 30.60 -0.29
C ARG A 356 16.63 30.57 -0.55
N ALA A 357 16.04 31.67 -1.03
CA ALA A 357 14.63 31.73 -1.39
C ALA A 357 14.33 30.81 -2.59
N GLN A 358 15.15 30.86 -3.65
CA GLN A 358 15.04 29.96 -4.80
C GLN A 358 15.23 28.49 -4.40
N ALA A 359 16.23 28.17 -3.57
CA ALA A 359 16.43 26.80 -3.08
C ALA A 359 15.25 26.31 -2.22
N ALA A 360 14.61 27.20 -1.45
CA ALA A 360 13.41 26.87 -0.67
C ALA A 360 12.19 26.65 -1.57
N GLU A 361 12.07 27.40 -2.66
CA GLU A 361 10.99 27.26 -3.65
C GLU A 361 11.13 25.94 -4.43
N GLU A 362 12.33 25.62 -4.91
CA GLU A 362 12.62 24.33 -5.54
C GLU A 362 12.42 23.14 -4.59
N SER A 363 12.70 23.33 -3.29
CA SER A 363 12.46 22.32 -2.27
C SER A 363 10.95 22.10 -2.05
N ARG A 364 10.15 23.17 -2.08
CA ARG A 364 8.69 23.10 -2.03
C ARG A 364 8.11 22.42 -3.27
N GLU A 365 8.57 22.76 -4.46
CA GLU A 365 8.13 22.11 -5.70
C GLU A 365 8.48 20.62 -5.73
N ARG A 366 9.68 20.25 -5.26
CA ARG A 366 10.07 18.84 -5.10
C ARG A 366 9.25 18.12 -4.04
N ALA A 367 8.83 18.81 -2.97
CA ALA A 367 7.94 18.23 -1.97
C ALA A 367 6.50 18.07 -2.51
N GLU A 368 6.00 19.04 -3.28
CA GLU A 368 4.68 18.97 -3.92
C GLU A 368 4.63 17.87 -4.99
N MET A 369 5.67 17.70 -5.80
CA MET A 369 5.76 16.56 -6.72
C MET A 369 5.75 15.21 -5.99
N ARG A 370 6.50 15.09 -4.87
CA ARG A 370 6.47 13.87 -4.05
C ARG A 370 5.11 13.61 -3.41
N MET A 371 4.40 14.66 -3.00
CA MET A 371 3.04 14.53 -2.47
C MET A 371 2.07 14.07 -3.56
N ARG A 372 2.15 14.62 -4.78
CA ARG A 372 1.34 14.17 -5.92
C ARG A 372 1.65 12.72 -6.30
N GLU A 373 2.91 12.33 -6.37
CA GLU A 373 3.30 10.93 -6.60
C GLU A 373 2.81 10.00 -5.48
N ALA A 374 2.80 10.46 -4.22
CA ALA A 374 2.30 9.69 -3.10
C ALA A 374 0.77 9.54 -3.14
N GLU A 375 0.04 10.59 -3.50
CA GLU A 375 -1.41 10.56 -3.74
C GLU A 375 -1.77 9.62 -4.90
N GLU A 376 -1.04 9.68 -6.00
CA GLU A 376 -1.25 8.82 -7.16
C GLU A 376 -0.97 7.35 -6.83
N LYS A 377 0.09 7.07 -6.04
CA LYS A 377 0.37 5.73 -5.50
C LYS A 377 -0.67 5.27 -4.48
N ALA A 378 -1.27 6.17 -3.70
CA ALA A 378 -2.35 5.85 -2.78
C ALA A 378 -3.64 5.48 -3.54
N VAL A 379 -4.00 6.27 -4.57
CA VAL A 379 -5.14 5.96 -5.46
C VAL A 379 -4.92 4.62 -6.18
N ALA A 380 -3.71 4.33 -6.66
CA ALA A 380 -3.39 3.04 -7.27
C ALA A 380 -3.49 1.87 -6.27
N ARG A 381 -3.10 2.08 -5.00
CA ARG A 381 -3.26 1.07 -3.93
C ARG A 381 -4.73 0.83 -3.58
N ASP A 382 -5.53 1.89 -3.52
CA ASP A 382 -6.95 1.77 -3.20
C ASP A 382 -7.73 1.10 -4.36
N ALA A 383 -7.37 1.41 -5.61
CA ALA A 383 -7.89 0.70 -6.78
C ALA A 383 -7.52 -0.80 -6.76
N ALA A 384 -6.25 -1.12 -6.49
CA ALA A 384 -5.80 -2.50 -6.36
C ALA A 384 -6.49 -3.25 -5.20
N ARG A 385 -6.77 -2.56 -4.09
CA ARG A 385 -7.49 -3.12 -2.94
C ARG A 385 -8.97 -3.37 -3.27
N ALA A 386 -9.63 -2.46 -3.99
CA ALA A 386 -11.00 -2.64 -4.46
C ALA A 386 -11.11 -3.80 -5.45
N GLU A 387 -10.13 -3.98 -6.33
CA GLU A 387 -10.09 -5.10 -7.28
C GLU A 387 -9.79 -6.45 -6.59
N ALA A 388 -8.89 -6.46 -5.58
CA ALA A 388 -8.66 -7.61 -4.72
C ALA A 388 -9.90 -7.98 -3.88
N GLU A 389 -10.69 -6.99 -3.45
CA GLU A 389 -11.93 -7.24 -2.72
C GLU A 389 -13.04 -7.77 -3.63
N LYS A 390 -13.16 -7.23 -4.85
CA LYS A 390 -14.08 -7.74 -5.87
C LYS A 390 -13.78 -9.20 -6.23
N THR A 391 -12.51 -9.53 -6.50
CA THR A 391 -12.09 -10.91 -6.80
C THR A 391 -12.32 -11.85 -5.62
N ARG A 392 -12.14 -11.39 -4.38
CA ARG A 392 -12.48 -12.15 -3.18
C ARG A 392 -13.99 -12.39 -3.07
N GLN A 393 -14.82 -11.40 -3.34
CA GLN A 393 -16.28 -11.54 -3.35
C GLN A 393 -16.76 -12.52 -4.43
N GLU A 394 -16.18 -12.45 -5.64
CA GLU A 394 -16.46 -13.40 -6.72
C GLU A 394 -16.03 -14.83 -6.36
N ALA A 395 -14.89 -15.00 -5.69
CA ALA A 395 -14.43 -16.30 -5.20
C ALA A 395 -15.36 -16.88 -4.11
N VAL A 396 -15.84 -16.03 -3.18
CA VAL A 396 -16.81 -16.42 -2.16
C VAL A 396 -18.15 -16.82 -2.79
N ALA A 397 -18.66 -16.02 -3.73
CA ALA A 397 -19.90 -16.34 -4.45
C ALA A 397 -19.80 -17.65 -5.24
N ARG A 398 -18.65 -17.92 -5.90
CA ARG A 398 -18.39 -19.20 -6.55
C ARG A 398 -18.31 -20.36 -5.55
N ALA A 399 -17.69 -20.16 -4.40
CA ALA A 399 -17.62 -21.18 -3.36
C ALA A 399 -19.01 -21.49 -2.76
N GLU A 400 -19.87 -20.49 -2.61
CA GLU A 400 -21.25 -20.66 -2.17
C GLU A 400 -22.12 -21.34 -3.23
N ALA A 401 -21.94 -21.01 -4.51
CA ALA A 401 -22.61 -21.70 -5.62
C ALA A 401 -22.24 -23.20 -5.65
N VAL A 402 -20.95 -23.53 -5.53
CA VAL A 402 -20.48 -24.92 -5.47
C VAL A 402 -20.99 -25.65 -4.23
N LYS A 403 -21.13 -24.94 -3.08
CA LYS A 403 -21.77 -25.51 -1.89
C LYS A 403 -23.26 -25.78 -2.10
N GLY A 404 -23.96 -24.88 -2.79
CA GLY A 404 -25.36 -25.06 -3.20
C GLY A 404 -25.53 -26.28 -4.10
N GLU A 405 -24.75 -26.36 -5.17
CA GLU A 405 -24.74 -27.51 -6.10
C GLU A 405 -24.39 -28.82 -5.36
N SER A 406 -23.44 -28.81 -4.43
CA SER A 406 -23.10 -29.98 -3.62
C SER A 406 -24.23 -30.38 -2.66
N ALA A 407 -24.96 -29.41 -2.09
CA ALA A 407 -26.12 -29.67 -1.25
C ALA A 407 -27.29 -30.25 -2.07
N ASP A 408 -27.53 -29.71 -3.27
CA ASP A 408 -28.57 -30.20 -4.19
C ASP A 408 -28.26 -31.62 -4.67
N LEU A 409 -27.01 -31.90 -5.04
CA LEU A 409 -26.57 -33.25 -5.39
C LEU A 409 -26.72 -34.23 -4.22
N ARG A 410 -26.42 -33.81 -2.98
CA ARG A 410 -26.66 -34.65 -1.80
C ARG A 410 -28.14 -34.92 -1.57
N ALA A 411 -28.99 -33.91 -1.74
CA ALA A 411 -30.44 -34.06 -1.63
C ALA A 411 -30.99 -35.00 -2.72
N GLN A 412 -30.43 -34.93 -3.94
CA GLN A 412 -30.75 -35.84 -5.05
C GLN A 412 -30.33 -37.27 -4.73
N VAL A 413 -29.13 -37.47 -4.20
CA VAL A 413 -28.64 -38.80 -3.78
C VAL A 413 -29.50 -39.39 -2.66
N GLU A 414 -29.89 -38.59 -1.66
CA GLU A 414 -30.80 -39.05 -0.60
C GLU A 414 -32.20 -39.37 -1.13
N ARG A 415 -32.72 -38.58 -2.07
CA ARG A 415 -33.99 -38.89 -2.74
C ARG A 415 -33.94 -40.22 -3.49
N LEU A 416 -32.89 -40.41 -4.30
CA LEU A 416 -32.67 -41.66 -5.04
C LEU A 416 -32.46 -42.86 -4.10
N ARG A 417 -31.82 -42.66 -2.93
CA ARG A 417 -31.72 -43.70 -1.89
C ARG A 417 -33.08 -44.05 -1.29
N GLY A 418 -33.93 -43.04 -1.06
CA GLY A 418 -35.30 -43.22 -0.61
C GLY A 418 -36.13 -44.02 -1.61
N GLU A 419 -36.12 -43.60 -2.88
CA GLU A 419 -36.79 -44.31 -3.98
C GLU A 419 -36.29 -45.75 -4.12
N LEU A 420 -34.97 -45.97 -4.02
CA LEU A 420 -34.39 -47.31 -4.09
C LEU A 420 -34.73 -48.19 -2.86
N ALA A 421 -34.93 -47.58 -1.69
CA ALA A 421 -35.41 -48.27 -0.51
C ALA A 421 -36.89 -48.64 -0.65
N GLU A 422 -37.71 -47.77 -1.20
CA GLU A 422 -39.13 -48.01 -1.51
C GLU A 422 -39.29 -49.15 -2.51
N VAL A 423 -38.58 -49.10 -3.64
CA VAL A 423 -38.55 -50.17 -4.65
C VAL A 423 -38.10 -51.50 -4.03
N ARG A 424 -37.14 -51.49 -3.09
CA ARG A 424 -36.73 -52.72 -2.38
C ARG A 424 -37.81 -53.26 -1.45
N VAL A 425 -38.61 -52.40 -0.82
CA VAL A 425 -39.75 -52.81 0.02
C VAL A 425 -40.86 -53.37 -0.86
N GLU A 426 -41.18 -52.72 -1.98
CA GLU A 426 -42.15 -53.21 -2.95
C GLU A 426 -41.72 -54.56 -3.54
N LEU A 427 -40.45 -54.70 -3.92
CA LEU A 427 -39.91 -55.97 -4.41
C LEU A 427 -40.04 -57.09 -3.36
N ARG A 428 -39.77 -56.80 -2.09
CA ARG A 428 -39.96 -57.78 -1.00
C ARG A 428 -41.44 -58.11 -0.79
N ALA A 429 -42.32 -57.14 -0.88
CA ALA A 429 -43.76 -57.35 -0.79
C ALA A 429 -44.27 -58.24 -1.94
N GLU A 430 -43.80 -57.99 -3.16
CA GLU A 430 -44.11 -58.82 -4.33
C GLU A 430 -43.49 -60.23 -4.23
N GLN A 431 -42.27 -60.36 -3.70
CA GLN A 431 -41.68 -61.66 -3.41
C GLN A 431 -42.48 -62.43 -2.35
N ALA A 432 -43.00 -61.74 -1.33
CA ALA A 432 -43.86 -62.34 -0.31
C ALA A 432 -45.21 -62.78 -0.90
N ARG A 433 -45.86 -61.94 -1.72
CA ARG A 433 -47.09 -62.28 -2.46
C ARG A 433 -46.88 -63.49 -3.38
N ASN A 434 -45.79 -63.52 -4.14
CA ASN A 434 -45.44 -64.67 -4.98
C ASN A 434 -45.17 -65.93 -4.16
N GLY A 435 -44.52 -65.80 -3.00
CA GLY A 435 -44.33 -66.91 -2.06
C GLY A 435 -45.63 -67.41 -1.41
N GLU A 436 -46.62 -66.54 -1.23
CA GLU A 436 -47.95 -66.91 -0.76
C GLU A 436 -48.76 -67.61 -1.86
N LEU A 437 -48.79 -67.05 -3.08
CA LEU A 437 -49.40 -67.69 -4.24
C LEU A 437 -48.79 -69.06 -4.56
N ALA A 438 -47.47 -69.22 -4.39
CA ALA A 438 -46.82 -70.51 -4.53
C ALA A 438 -47.31 -71.52 -3.47
N ARG A 439 -47.44 -71.09 -2.21
CA ARG A 439 -47.97 -71.92 -1.12
C ARG A 439 -49.44 -72.27 -1.32
N GLU A 440 -50.27 -71.33 -1.79
CA GLU A 440 -51.67 -71.58 -2.13
C GLU A 440 -51.79 -72.58 -3.28
N ARG A 441 -50.96 -72.44 -4.32
CA ARG A 441 -50.91 -73.39 -5.44
C ARG A 441 -50.51 -74.78 -4.96
N ASP A 442 -49.51 -74.87 -4.09
CA ASP A 442 -49.04 -76.15 -3.58
C ASP A 442 -50.08 -76.77 -2.62
N ALA A 443 -50.73 -75.98 -1.76
CA ALA A 443 -51.86 -76.42 -0.94
C ALA A 443 -53.05 -76.89 -1.78
N ALA A 444 -53.37 -76.20 -2.88
CA ALA A 444 -54.41 -76.61 -3.83
C ALA A 444 -54.03 -77.91 -4.55
N ARG A 445 -52.75 -78.14 -4.86
CA ARG A 445 -52.26 -79.42 -5.41
C ARG A 445 -52.37 -80.54 -4.40
N ASP A 446 -52.05 -80.28 -3.13
CA ASP A 446 -52.16 -81.25 -2.05
C ASP A 446 -53.62 -81.58 -1.77
N GLU A 447 -54.51 -80.58 -1.74
CA GLU A 447 -55.95 -80.80 -1.58
C GLU A 447 -56.54 -81.57 -2.77
N ALA A 448 -56.15 -81.25 -4.00
CA ALA A 448 -56.55 -82.00 -5.19
C ALA A 448 -56.02 -83.45 -5.15
N SER A 449 -54.82 -83.68 -4.61
CA SER A 449 -54.28 -85.03 -4.39
C SER A 449 -55.05 -85.78 -3.30
N ALA A 450 -55.37 -85.14 -2.18
CA ALA A 450 -56.20 -85.71 -1.11
C ALA A 450 -57.65 -85.96 -1.55
N GLN A 451 -58.21 -85.13 -2.42
CA GLN A 451 -59.53 -85.37 -3.03
C GLN A 451 -59.47 -86.56 -3.99
N ARG A 452 -58.39 -86.70 -4.78
CA ARG A 452 -58.15 -87.89 -5.60
C ARG A 452 -58.02 -89.16 -4.76
N GLU A 453 -57.25 -89.12 -3.68
CA GLU A 453 -57.14 -90.25 -2.74
C GLU A 453 -58.48 -90.60 -2.08
N ARG A 454 -59.27 -89.60 -1.68
CA ARG A 454 -60.62 -89.82 -1.15
C ARG A 454 -61.58 -90.41 -2.18
N ALA A 455 -61.51 -89.95 -3.43
CA ALA A 455 -62.30 -90.50 -4.53
C ALA A 455 -61.89 -91.96 -4.82
N VAL A 456 -60.59 -92.25 -4.89
CA VAL A 456 -60.07 -93.62 -5.05
C VAL A 456 -60.47 -94.52 -3.87
N ALA A 457 -60.39 -94.02 -2.63
CA ALA A 457 -60.80 -94.77 -1.45
C ALA A 457 -62.33 -94.94 -1.33
N ALA A 458 -63.13 -94.05 -1.92
CA ALA A 458 -64.56 -94.20 -2.05
C ALA A 458 -64.89 -95.25 -3.12
N GLU A 459 -64.21 -95.21 -4.28
CA GLU A 459 -64.36 -96.22 -5.33
C GLU A 459 -63.95 -97.62 -4.86
N LEU A 460 -62.85 -97.74 -4.11
CA LEU A 460 -62.43 -99.00 -3.49
C LEU A 460 -63.39 -99.51 -2.42
N ARG A 461 -64.15 -98.63 -1.74
CA ARG A 461 -65.22 -99.03 -0.82
C ARG A 461 -66.46 -99.51 -1.57
N THR A 462 -66.89 -98.80 -2.60
CA THR A 462 -68.00 -99.24 -3.47
C THR A 462 -67.68 -100.52 -4.26
N ALA A 463 -66.39 -100.80 -4.53
CA ALA A 463 -65.95 -102.07 -5.11
C ALA A 463 -65.93 -103.23 -4.10
N ARG A 464 -65.93 -102.94 -2.79
CA ARG A 464 -65.90 -103.93 -1.71
C ARG A 464 -67.30 -104.27 -1.17
N ASP A 465 -68.26 -103.35 -1.34
CA ASP A 465 -69.67 -103.54 -0.93
C ASP A 465 -70.58 -104.03 -2.10
N GLY A 466 -69.97 -104.46 -3.21
CA GLY A 466 -70.64 -104.90 -4.44
C GLY A 466 -70.55 -106.41 -4.71
N GLU A 467 -70.53 -107.25 -3.68
CA GLU A 467 -70.59 -108.70 -3.79
C GLU A 467 -71.98 -109.18 -3.32
N PRO A 468 -72.91 -109.51 -4.24
CA PRO A 468 -74.17 -110.15 -3.89
C PRO A 468 -74.00 -111.68 -3.80
N ASP A 469 -74.73 -112.30 -2.86
CA ASP A 469 -74.94 -113.75 -2.74
C ASP A 469 -75.21 -114.47 -4.08
#